data_AF-A0A2N9LW63-F1
#
_entry.id   AF-A0A2N9LW63-F1
#
_cell.length_a   1.000
_cell.length_b   1.000
_cell.length_c   1.000
_cell.angle_alpha   90.00
_cell.angle_beta   90.00
_cell.angle_gamma   90.00
#
_symmetry.space_group_name_H-M   'P 1'
#
loop_
_entity.id
_entity.type
_entity.pdbx_description
1 polymer ?
#
loop_
_entity_poly.entity_id
_entity_poly.type
_entity_poly.pdbx_seq_one_letter_code
_entity_poly.pdbx_strand_id
1 'polypeptide(L)' 'MLEGAANAKALLQAGFTAVRDLGSEGSGYADVALRNAIFRGLVEGPRMEVATRAIAATGATFLFRFHRRRQTCRAARK' A
#
# COMPACT_ATOMS: atom_id res chain seq x y z
N MET A 1 -7.24 -5.83 2.93
CA MET A 1 -6.44 -7.05 2.64
C MET A 1 -7.22 -8.10 1.85
N LEU A 2 -8.48 -8.39 2.17
CA LEU A 2 -9.25 -9.42 1.44
C LEU A 2 -9.34 -9.15 -0.07
N GLU A 3 -9.63 -7.92 -0.49
CA GLU A 3 -9.61 -7.55 -1.93
C GLU A 3 -8.22 -7.69 -2.56
N GLY A 4 -7.16 -7.30 -1.83
CA GLY A 4 -5.78 -7.47 -2.30
C GLY A 4 -5.41 -8.94 -2.55
N ALA A 5 -5.87 -9.85 -1.69
CA ALA A 5 -5.70 -11.29 -1.88
C ALA A 5 -6.48 -11.81 -3.09
N ALA A 6 -7.72 -11.36 -3.29
CA ALA A 6 -8.51 -11.71 -4.47
C ALA A 6 -7.85 -11.23 -5.77
N ASN A 7 -7.34 -10.00 -5.78
CA ASN A 7 -6.63 -9.42 -6.93
C ASN A 7 -5.33 -10.16 -7.22
N ALA A 8 -4.55 -10.51 -6.20
CA ALA A 8 -3.32 -11.29 -6.36
C ALA A 8 -3.60 -12.66 -7.00
N LYS A 9 -4.67 -13.33 -6.58
CA LYS A 9 -5.12 -14.58 -7.20
C LYS A 9 -5.54 -14.39 -8.66
N ALA A 10 -6.30 -13.34 -8.96
CA ALA A 10 -6.72 -13.03 -10.33
C ALA A 10 -5.52 -12.77 -11.26
N LEU A 11 -4.49 -12.07 -10.78
CA LEU A 11 -3.25 -11.85 -11.53
C LEU A 11 -2.53 -13.16 -11.85
N LEU A 12 -2.45 -14.08 -10.88
CA LEU A 12 -1.84 -15.39 -11.11
C LEU A 12 -2.63 -16.21 -12.13
N GLN A 13 -3.96 -16.20 -12.03
CA GLN A 13 -4.85 -16.88 -12.96
C GLN A 13 -4.79 -16.28 -14.38
N ALA A 14 -4.49 -14.99 -14.49
CA ALA A 14 -4.21 -14.32 -15.76
C ALA A 14 -2.80 -14.62 -16.32
N GLY A 15 -1.99 -15.43 -15.64
CA GLY A 15 -0.66 -15.86 -16.09
C GLY A 15 0.50 -15.00 -15.61
N PHE A 16 0.24 -13.95 -14.81
CA PHE A 16 1.32 -13.16 -14.19
C PHE A 16 1.87 -13.91 -12.98
N THR A 17 3.14 -14.34 -13.05
CA THR A 17 3.78 -15.11 -11.97
C THR A 17 4.70 -14.24 -11.08
N ALA A 18 4.96 -13.01 -11.49
CA ALA A 18 5.70 -12.01 -10.72
C ALA A 18 5.16 -10.60 -11.03
N VAL A 19 5.05 -9.75 -10.00
CA VAL A 19 4.54 -8.38 -10.11
C VAL A 19 5.32 -7.41 -9.20
N ARG A 20 5.34 -6.13 -9.60
CA ARG A 20 5.90 -5.03 -8.80
C ARG A 20 4.77 -4.10 -8.38
N ASP A 21 4.51 -4.00 -7.08
CA ASP A 21 3.60 -3.01 -6.49
C ASP A 21 4.37 -1.71 -6.19
N LEU A 22 3.87 -0.58 -6.71
CA LEU A 22 4.54 0.71 -6.69
C LEU A 22 4.06 1.64 -5.57
N GLY A 23 2.98 1.28 -4.87
CA GLY A 23 2.46 2.11 -3.81
C GLY A 23 1.27 1.50 -3.10
N SER A 24 1.25 1.61 -1.78
CA SER A 24 0.17 1.03 -0.97
C SER A 24 -1.09 1.92 -0.86
N GLU A 25 -1.18 3.02 -1.62
CA GLU A 25 -2.34 3.94 -1.70
C GLU A 25 -2.92 4.36 -0.33
N GLY A 26 -2.05 4.64 0.65
CA GLY A 26 -2.46 5.02 2.01
C GLY A 26 -2.84 3.84 2.93
N SER A 27 -2.79 2.60 2.44
CA SER A 27 -3.03 1.36 3.21
C SER A 27 -1.84 0.95 4.10
N GLY A 28 -0.93 1.87 4.41
CA GLY A 28 0.24 1.61 5.25
C GLY A 28 1.23 0.64 4.59
N TYR A 29 1.38 -0.55 5.18
CA TYR A 29 2.28 -1.62 4.71
C TYR A 29 1.49 -2.89 4.33
N ALA A 30 0.24 -2.72 3.87
CA ALA A 30 -0.63 -3.84 3.53
C ALA A 30 -0.09 -4.68 2.36
N ASP A 31 0.65 -4.07 1.45
CA ASP A 31 1.36 -4.71 0.35
C ASP A 31 2.50 -5.62 0.84
N VAL A 32 3.27 -5.20 1.85
CA VAL A 32 4.28 -6.03 2.52
C VAL A 32 3.65 -7.25 3.16
N ALA A 33 2.52 -7.05 3.85
CA ALA A 33 1.80 -8.14 4.50
C ALA A 33 1.23 -9.13 3.48
N LEU A 34 0.67 -8.65 2.36
CA LEU A 34 0.19 -9.50 1.27
C LEU A 34 1.33 -10.30 0.62
N ARG A 35 2.45 -9.64 0.28
CA ARG A 35 3.66 -10.32 -0.21
C ARG A 35 4.10 -11.42 0.74
N ASN A 36 4.18 -11.12 2.04
CA ASN A 36 4.62 -12.09 3.03
C ASN A 36 3.61 -13.25 3.18
N ALA A 37 2.31 -12.98 3.09
CA ALA A 37 1.29 -14.01 3.11
C ALA A 37 1.40 -14.95 1.90
N ILE A 38 1.63 -14.41 0.69
CA ILE A 38 1.88 -15.20 -0.52
C ILE A 38 3.16 -16.02 -0.39
N PHE A 39 4.26 -15.40 0.07
CA PHE A 39 5.54 -16.09 0.26
C PHE A 39 5.44 -17.26 1.26
N ARG A 40 4.58 -17.13 2.28
CA ARG A 40 4.30 -18.19 3.28
C ARG A 40 3.26 -19.21 2.80
N GLY A 41 2.69 -19.05 1.60
CA GLY A 41 1.64 -19.93 1.07
C GLY A 41 0.27 -19.77 1.74
N LEU A 42 0.04 -18.69 2.51
CA LEU A 42 -1.25 -18.41 3.16
C LEU A 42 -2.30 -17.86 2.18
N VAL A 43 -1.82 -17.22 1.10
CA VAL A 43 -2.64 -16.63 0.04
C VAL A 43 -2.04 -17.04 -1.30
N GLU A 44 -2.88 -17.42 -2.25
CA GLU A 44 -2.47 -17.72 -3.61
C GLU A 44 -2.24 -16.41 -4.40
N GLY A 45 -1.08 -16.28 -5.06
CA GLY A 45 -0.77 -15.10 -5.86
C GLY A 45 0.65 -15.13 -6.45
N PRO A 46 1.00 -14.14 -7.30
CA PRO A 46 2.33 -14.00 -7.87
C PRO A 46 3.40 -13.64 -6.84
N ARG A 47 4.68 -13.85 -7.18
CA ARG A 47 5.79 -13.28 -6.42
C ARG A 47 5.73 -11.75 -6.50
N MET A 48 5.77 -11.07 -5.35
CA MET A 48 5.62 -9.61 -5.30
C MET A 48 6.92 -8.92 -4.88
N GLU A 49 7.33 -7.91 -5.64
CA GLU A 49 8.23 -6.85 -5.20
C GLU A 49 7.39 -5.64 -4.79
N VAL A 50 7.55 -5.10 -3.58
CA VAL A 50 6.66 -4.05 -3.05
C VAL A 50 7.45 -2.82 -2.65
N ALA A 51 7.04 -1.66 -3.15
CA ALA A 51 7.66 -0.37 -2.87
C ALA A 51 7.19 0.27 -1.56
N THR A 52 6.06 -0.19 -0.99
CA THR A 52 5.47 0.35 0.24
C THR A 52 4.94 1.77 0.06
N ARG A 53 5.21 2.64 1.03
CA ARG A 53 4.78 4.03 1.02
C ARG A 53 5.55 4.80 -0.05
N ALA A 54 4.84 5.34 -1.03
CA ALA A 54 5.45 6.22 -2.01
C ALA A 54 6.02 7.48 -1.33
N ILE A 55 7.16 7.93 -1.83
CA ILE A 55 7.81 9.18 -1.42
C ILE A 55 7.30 10.27 -2.36
N ALA A 56 6.69 11.32 -1.81
CA ALA A 56 6.15 12.43 -2.59
C ALA A 56 6.38 13.78 -1.91
N ALA A 57 6.45 14.85 -2.71
CA ALA A 57 6.50 16.22 -2.21
C ALA A 57 5.18 16.61 -1.53
N THR A 58 5.23 17.59 -0.63
CA THR A 58 4.02 18.11 0.03
C THR A 58 3.10 18.74 -1.01
N GLY A 59 1.83 18.33 -1.05
CA GLY A 59 0.84 18.83 -2.01
C GLY A 59 0.79 18.09 -3.34
N ALA A 60 1.65 17.08 -3.56
CA ALA A 60 1.50 16.18 -4.71
C ALA A 60 0.19 15.40 -4.62
N THR A 61 -0.41 15.11 -5.78
CA THR A 61 -1.69 14.37 -5.92
C THR A 61 -1.64 12.94 -5.36
N PHE A 62 -0.46 12.45 -4.98
CA PHE A 62 -0.33 11.17 -4.30
C PHE A 62 -0.99 11.25 -2.92
N LEU A 63 -2.09 10.53 -2.73
CA LEU A 63 -2.99 10.57 -1.57
C LEU A 63 -2.25 10.45 -0.23
N PHE A 64 -1.83 11.58 0.34
CA PHE A 64 -1.35 11.68 1.72
C PHE A 64 -1.86 12.96 2.40
N ARG A 65 -3.14 12.96 2.81
CA ARG A 65 -3.61 13.83 3.89
C ARG A 65 -3.01 13.28 5.18
N PHE A 66 -1.84 13.78 5.56
CA PHE A 66 -1.24 13.56 6.87
C PHE A 66 -2.31 13.70 7.95
N HIS A 67 -2.43 12.68 8.79
CA HIS A 67 -3.20 12.70 10.03
C HIS A 67 -2.83 13.98 10.79
N ARG A 68 -3.70 14.99 10.73
CA ARG A 68 -3.45 16.34 11.24
C ARG A 68 -3.55 16.30 12.77
N ARG A 69 -2.58 15.67 13.46
CA ARG A 69 -2.31 15.91 14.89
C ARG A 69 -1.63 17.28 15.11
N ARG A 70 -2.27 18.31 14.57
CA ARG A 70 -2.05 19.73 14.90
C ARG A 70 -3.40 20.45 14.85
N GLN A 71 -4.40 19.89 15.54
CA GLN A 71 -5.50 20.67 16.10
C GLN A 71 -5.14 20.89 17.57
N THR A 72 -4.46 22.00 17.83
CA THR A 72 -4.23 22.73 19.10
C THR A 72 -2.87 23.44 18.96
N CYS A 73 -2.79 24.69 19.38
CA CYS A 73 -1.57 25.51 19.40
C CYS A 73 -1.10 26.14 18.07
N ARG A 74 -1.99 26.78 17.30
CA ARG A 74 -1.61 27.99 16.53
C ARG A 74 -2.79 28.86 16.06
N ALA A 75 -3.79 29.04 16.91
CA ALA A 75 -4.82 30.08 16.75
C ALA A 75 -4.80 31.04 17.97
N ALA A 76 -3.59 31.36 18.45
CA ALA A 76 -3.36 32.34 19.50
C ALA A 76 -1.99 32.98 19.27
N ARG A 77 -1.89 33.84 18.26
CA ARG A 77 -1.01 35.01 18.24
C ARG A 77 -1.19 35.75 16.91
N LYS A 78 -1.74 36.95 17.07
CA LYS A 78 -2.10 37.99 16.09
C LYS A 78 -3.39 37.72 15.33
#